data_AF-A0A1A8HBR8-F1
#
_entry.id   AF-A0A1A8HBR8-F1
#
_cell.length_a   1.000
_cell.length_b   1.000
_cell.length_c   1.000
_cell.angle_alpha   90.00
_cell.angle_beta   90.00
_cell.angle_gamma   90.00
#
_symmetry.space_group_name_H-M   'P 1'
#
loop_
_entity.id
_entity.type
_entity.pdbx_description
1 polymer ?
#
loop_
_entity_poly.entity_id
_entity_poly.type
_entity_poly.pdbx_seq_one_letter_code
_entity_poly.pdbx_strand_id
1 'polypeptide(L)'
;IGMGIASISAQSNFAVGAVVNATFGSITELTFYITALLRGHRATNPCLQEVVKAALTGTLLGCILFIPGICMIIGGLKHQEQRFNSRSAGVSSALLFISVGGVFAPTLFSKAYGNLVCDACSSINATSNSSGPFVCHNCHYDLKNGTLFHDHIQPLVYTVSVLLPAAYIIGLIFTLKTHSHIYNIQVGEVQVSGHHGTVVHWSRWRSLLILIVATVLMSACADLATEHIQPILNQPNISQYFIGVTVLAMVPEIPEIVNGIQFALQNNISLSLEVGSCIAVQACMLQIPILV
;
A
#
# COMPACT_ATOMS: atom_id res chain seq x y z
N ILE A 1 -11.26 -13.73 -4.88
CA ILE A 1 -9.83 -14.08 -4.65
C ILE A 1 -9.60 -14.47 -3.19
N GLY A 2 -9.99 -13.65 -2.22
CA GLY A 2 -9.89 -13.96 -0.78
C GLY A 2 -10.39 -15.36 -0.37
N MET A 3 -11.60 -15.78 -0.76
CA MET A 3 -12.09 -17.14 -0.45
C MET A 3 -11.25 -18.27 -1.07
N GLY A 4 -10.66 -18.04 -2.25
CA GLY A 4 -9.77 -19.02 -2.90
C GLY A 4 -8.44 -19.16 -2.14
N ILE A 5 -7.87 -18.03 -1.70
CA ILE A 5 -6.67 -17.99 -0.85
C ILE A 5 -6.93 -18.72 0.47
N ALA A 6 -8.04 -18.40 1.14
CA ALA A 6 -8.41 -19.03 2.41
C ALA A 6 -8.56 -20.55 2.28
N SER A 7 -9.22 -21.02 1.21
CA SER A 7 -9.38 -22.44 0.93
C SER A 7 -8.05 -23.16 0.67
N ILE A 8 -7.13 -22.54 -0.09
CA ILE A 8 -5.79 -23.09 -0.34
C ILE A 8 -4.97 -23.10 0.95
N SER A 9 -5.00 -22.02 1.73
CA SER A 9 -4.26 -21.92 2.99
C SER A 9 -4.71 -22.96 4.01
N ALA A 10 -6.03 -23.14 4.17
CA ALA A 10 -6.60 -24.14 5.09
C ALA A 10 -6.20 -25.58 4.74
N GLN A 11 -5.87 -25.84 3.47
CA GLN A 11 -5.46 -27.17 2.99
C GLN A 11 -3.94 -27.32 2.85
N SER A 12 -3.18 -26.25 3.05
CA SER A 12 -1.73 -26.22 2.84
C SER A 12 -1.00 -26.10 4.16
N ASN A 13 0.33 -26.27 4.13
CA ASN A 13 1.12 -25.96 5.31
C ASN A 13 1.06 -24.44 5.55
N PHE A 14 1.10 -24.04 6.81
CA PHE A 14 1.05 -22.63 7.24
C PHE A 14 1.93 -21.70 6.39
N ALA A 15 3.17 -22.15 6.12
CA ALA A 15 4.13 -21.40 5.33
C ALA A 15 3.69 -21.18 3.88
N VAL A 16 3.12 -22.20 3.25
CA VAL A 16 2.59 -22.08 1.88
C VAL A 16 1.36 -21.19 1.87
N GLY A 17 0.50 -21.30 2.87
CA GLY A 17 -0.67 -20.44 3.04
C GLY A 17 -0.31 -18.95 3.15
N ALA A 18 0.69 -18.63 3.96
CA ALA A 18 1.17 -17.26 4.13
C ALA A 18 1.75 -16.68 2.83
N VAL A 19 2.56 -17.46 2.10
CA VAL A 19 3.11 -17.03 0.80
C VAL A 19 2.00 -16.81 -0.21
N VAL A 20 1.05 -17.73 -0.33
CA VAL A 20 -0.10 -17.62 -1.25
C VAL A 20 -0.93 -16.38 -0.92
N ASN A 21 -1.19 -16.12 0.37
CA ASN A 21 -1.93 -14.94 0.81
C ASN A 21 -1.22 -13.65 0.42
N ALA A 22 0.08 -13.55 0.71
CA ALA A 22 0.88 -12.40 0.31
C ALA A 22 0.85 -12.21 -1.21
N THR A 23 1.18 -13.25 -1.99
CA THR A 23 1.31 -13.11 -3.45
C THR A 23 -0.01 -12.77 -4.13
N PHE A 24 -1.10 -13.43 -3.76
CA PHE A 24 -2.38 -13.27 -4.48
C PHE A 24 -3.22 -12.11 -3.98
N GLY A 25 -3.04 -11.65 -2.74
CA GLY A 25 -3.54 -10.35 -2.29
C GLY A 25 -2.81 -9.22 -3.03
N SER A 26 -1.48 -9.27 -3.04
CA SER A 26 -0.57 -8.38 -3.80
C SER A 26 -0.88 -8.25 -5.30
N ILE A 27 -1.16 -9.38 -5.95
CA ILE A 27 -1.28 -9.45 -7.41
C ILE A 27 -2.41 -8.57 -7.93
N THR A 28 -3.52 -8.43 -7.20
CA THR A 28 -4.68 -7.68 -7.70
C THR A 28 -4.40 -6.19 -7.77
N GLU A 29 -3.81 -5.61 -6.72
CA GLU A 29 -3.39 -4.21 -6.68
C GLU A 29 -2.28 -3.95 -7.72
N LEU A 30 -1.27 -4.84 -7.76
CA LEU A 30 -0.14 -4.70 -8.65
C LEU A 30 -0.56 -4.75 -10.12
N THR A 31 -1.52 -5.61 -10.48
CA THR A 31 -2.05 -5.67 -11.85
C THR A 31 -2.71 -4.36 -12.26
N PHE A 32 -3.44 -3.72 -11.34
CA PHE A 32 -4.03 -2.40 -11.59
C PHE A 32 -2.95 -1.34 -11.81
N TYR A 33 -1.97 -1.25 -10.92
CA TYR A 33 -0.89 -0.27 -11.04
C TYR A 33 -0.04 -0.46 -12.31
N ILE A 34 0.34 -1.70 -12.63
CA ILE A 34 1.10 -2.02 -13.84
C ILE A 34 0.30 -1.64 -15.09
N THR A 35 -0.99 -1.99 -15.16
CA THR A 35 -1.83 -1.67 -16.32
C THR A 35 -1.97 -0.15 -16.50
N ALA A 36 -2.18 0.58 -15.39
CA ALA A 36 -2.23 2.03 -15.41
C ALA A 36 -0.91 2.67 -15.88
N LEU A 37 0.25 2.19 -15.41
CA LEU A 37 1.56 2.68 -15.84
C LEU A 37 1.84 2.36 -17.32
N LEU A 38 1.54 1.14 -17.77
CA LEU A 38 1.73 0.73 -19.17
C LEU A 38 0.85 1.56 -20.12
N ARG A 39 -0.41 1.81 -19.78
CA ARG A 39 -1.28 2.68 -20.57
C ARG A 39 -0.82 4.13 -20.52
N GLY A 40 -0.41 4.63 -19.35
CA GLY A 40 0.13 5.99 -19.18
C GLY A 40 1.36 6.23 -20.06
N HIS A 41 2.28 5.27 -20.09
CA HIS A 41 3.47 5.32 -20.94
C HIS A 41 3.14 5.30 -22.43
N ARG A 42 2.28 4.36 -22.88
CA ARG A 42 1.88 4.24 -24.30
C ARG A 42 1.14 5.47 -24.81
N ALA A 43 0.29 6.06 -23.98
CA ALA A 43 -0.49 7.24 -24.34
C ALA A 43 0.24 8.57 -24.07
N THR A 44 1.49 8.53 -23.60
CA THR A 44 2.30 9.70 -23.21
C THR A 44 1.56 10.64 -22.25
N ASN A 45 0.71 10.08 -21.39
CA ASN A 45 -0.15 10.82 -20.48
C ASN A 45 0.44 10.77 -19.05
N PRO A 46 1.01 11.87 -18.53
CA PRO A 46 1.62 11.89 -17.20
C PRO A 46 0.56 11.71 -16.09
N CYS A 47 -0.71 12.00 -16.38
CA CYS A 47 -1.83 11.91 -15.43
C CYS A 47 -1.95 10.52 -14.78
N LEU A 48 -1.76 9.44 -15.54
CA LEU A 48 -1.91 8.08 -14.99
C LEU A 48 -0.79 7.74 -14.01
N GLN A 49 0.41 8.26 -14.22
CA GLN A 49 1.52 8.07 -13.29
C GLN A 49 1.25 8.77 -11.96
N GLU A 50 0.73 10.00 -11.99
CA GLU A 50 0.34 10.74 -10.78
C GLU A 50 -0.81 10.05 -10.04
N VAL A 51 -1.76 9.47 -10.77
CA VAL A 51 -2.85 8.67 -10.20
C VAL A 51 -2.32 7.43 -9.48
N VAL A 52 -1.33 6.71 -10.04
CA VAL A 52 -0.73 5.54 -9.40
C VAL A 52 0.03 5.94 -8.13
N LYS A 53 0.84 7.00 -8.17
CA LYS A 53 1.53 7.55 -6.98
C LYS A 53 0.54 7.94 -5.88
N ALA A 54 -0.56 8.60 -6.27
CA ALA A 54 -1.64 8.99 -5.37
C ALA A 54 -2.35 7.76 -4.79
N ALA A 55 -2.63 6.73 -5.60
CA ALA A 55 -3.27 5.50 -5.17
C ALA A 55 -2.42 4.71 -4.17
N LEU A 56 -1.12 4.55 -4.41
CA LEU A 56 -0.20 3.90 -3.45
C LEU A 56 -0.17 4.64 -2.10
N THR A 57 -0.16 5.98 -2.15
CA THR A 57 -0.23 6.81 -0.93
C THR A 57 -1.57 6.62 -0.22
N GLY A 58 -2.66 6.54 -0.99
CA GLY A 58 -4.00 6.24 -0.48
C GLY A 58 -4.11 4.87 0.17
N THR A 59 -3.50 3.83 -0.41
CA THR A 59 -3.49 2.48 0.15
C THR A 59 -2.78 2.49 1.51
N LEU A 60 -1.65 3.20 1.62
CA LEU A 60 -0.93 3.37 2.87
C LEU A 60 -1.75 4.10 3.95
N LEU A 61 -2.37 5.23 3.59
CA LEU A 61 -3.26 5.98 4.51
C LEU A 61 -4.49 5.16 4.90
N GLY A 62 -5.06 4.43 3.94
CA GLY A 62 -6.19 3.55 4.16
C GLY A 62 -5.88 2.47 5.17
N CYS A 63 -4.80 1.73 4.93
CA CYS A 63 -4.38 0.60 5.75
C CYS A 63 -3.98 1.00 7.18
N ILE A 64 -3.39 2.19 7.37
CA ILE A 64 -2.90 2.65 8.68
C ILE A 64 -3.99 3.38 9.47
N LEU A 65 -4.87 4.14 8.81
CA LEU A 65 -5.84 4.99 9.48
C LEU A 65 -7.28 4.54 9.24
N PHE A 66 -7.67 4.39 7.98
CA PHE A 66 -9.08 4.16 7.62
C PHE A 66 -9.58 2.78 8.05
N ILE A 67 -8.84 1.71 7.71
CA ILE A 67 -9.21 0.34 8.05
C ILE A 67 -9.27 0.16 9.57
N PRO A 68 -8.19 0.46 10.33
CA PRO A 68 -8.25 0.50 11.80
C PRO A 68 -9.40 1.32 12.37
N GLY A 69 -9.60 2.55 11.87
CA GLY A 69 -10.61 3.47 12.39
C GLY A 69 -12.03 2.95 12.23
N ILE A 70 -12.39 2.46 11.04
CA ILE A 70 -13.71 1.86 10.80
C ILE A 70 -13.91 0.60 11.64
N CYS A 71 -12.89 -0.24 11.76
CA CYS A 71 -12.97 -1.46 12.56
C CYS A 71 -13.16 -1.16 14.05
N MET A 72 -12.46 -0.16 14.59
CA MET A 72 -12.64 0.29 15.98
C MET A 72 -14.05 0.88 16.20
N ILE A 73 -14.55 1.71 15.29
CA ILE A 73 -15.89 2.29 15.39
C ILE A 73 -16.95 1.18 15.37
N ILE A 74 -16.95 0.33 14.33
CA ILE A 74 -17.97 -0.71 14.16
C ILE A 74 -17.89 -1.75 15.28
N GLY A 75 -16.68 -2.16 15.67
CA GLY A 75 -16.50 -3.11 16.75
C GLY A 75 -16.88 -2.52 18.12
N GLY A 76 -16.66 -1.22 18.33
CA GLY A 76 -17.05 -0.46 19.53
C GLY A 76 -18.55 -0.21 19.63
N LEU A 77 -19.29 -0.18 18.51
CA LEU A 77 -20.75 -0.15 18.54
C LEU A 77 -21.35 -1.45 19.11
N LYS A 78 -20.65 -2.58 19.00
CA LYS A 78 -21.10 -3.89 19.48
C LYS A 78 -20.53 -4.26 20.86
N HIS A 79 -19.28 -3.90 21.14
CA HIS A 79 -18.60 -4.23 22.39
C HIS A 79 -18.13 -2.98 23.11
N GLN A 80 -18.40 -2.88 24.41
CA GLN A 80 -17.96 -1.75 25.23
C GLN A 80 -16.43 -1.69 25.42
N GLU A 81 -15.78 -2.85 25.45
CA GLU A 81 -14.33 -2.98 25.55
C GLU A 81 -13.85 -4.02 24.54
N GLN A 82 -12.77 -3.71 23.82
CA GLN A 82 -12.15 -4.61 22.85
C GLN A 82 -10.84 -5.16 23.39
N ARG A 83 -10.60 -6.47 23.19
CA ARG A 83 -9.35 -7.11 23.64
C ARG A 83 -8.21 -6.83 22.67
N PHE A 84 -7.21 -6.10 23.16
CA PHE A 84 -6.01 -5.75 22.41
C PHE A 84 -4.79 -6.55 22.91
N ASN A 85 -4.06 -7.18 21.99
CA ASN A 85 -2.82 -7.90 22.25
C ASN A 85 -1.63 -7.02 21.87
N SER A 86 -1.02 -6.39 22.87
CA SER A 86 0.11 -5.48 22.69
C SER A 86 1.36 -6.14 22.12
N ARG A 87 1.55 -7.45 22.34
CA ARG A 87 2.74 -8.17 21.85
C ARG A 87 2.72 -8.34 20.33
N SER A 88 1.57 -8.77 19.78
CA SER A 88 1.40 -8.89 18.31
C SER A 88 1.50 -7.50 17.66
N ALA A 89 0.72 -6.54 18.17
CA ALA A 89 0.67 -5.20 17.60
C ALA A 89 2.02 -4.47 17.64
N GLY A 90 2.85 -4.71 18.67
CA GLY A 90 4.19 -4.13 18.77
C GLY A 90 5.12 -4.56 17.63
N VAL A 91 5.13 -5.84 17.26
CA VAL A 91 5.97 -6.36 16.17
C VAL A 91 5.53 -5.79 14.83
N SER A 92 4.21 -5.81 14.55
CA SER A 92 3.65 -5.29 13.30
C SER A 92 3.89 -3.78 13.16
N SER A 93 3.77 -3.02 14.24
CA SER A 93 4.03 -1.58 14.26
C SER A 93 5.50 -1.25 14.01
N ALA A 94 6.43 -2.02 14.59
CA ALA A 94 7.86 -1.84 14.36
C ALA A 94 8.26 -2.15 12.91
N LEU A 95 7.74 -3.25 12.34
CA LEU A 95 7.98 -3.61 10.94
C LEU A 95 7.42 -2.55 10.00
N LEU A 96 6.21 -2.05 10.27
CA LEU A 96 5.59 -0.99 9.49
C LEU A 96 6.42 0.30 9.54
N PHE A 97 6.89 0.70 10.72
CA PHE A 97 7.74 1.89 10.87
C PHE A 97 9.03 1.79 10.02
N ILE A 98 9.72 0.65 10.07
CA ILE A 98 10.93 0.41 9.27
C ILE A 98 10.60 0.41 7.77
N SER A 99 9.49 -0.23 7.38
CA SER A 99 9.08 -0.33 5.97
C SER A 99 8.73 1.04 5.37
N VAL A 100 7.94 1.84 6.09
CA VAL A 100 7.59 3.20 5.70
C VAL A 100 8.84 4.07 5.68
N GLY A 101 9.69 4.01 6.72
CA GLY A 101 10.95 4.76 6.74
C GLY A 101 11.85 4.43 5.54
N GLY A 102 11.97 3.15 5.18
CA GLY A 102 12.77 2.69 4.05
C GLY A 102 12.24 3.18 2.69
N VAL A 103 10.93 3.05 2.44
CA VAL A 103 10.35 3.45 1.15
C VAL A 103 10.32 4.96 0.95
N PHE A 104 10.18 5.74 2.04
CA PHE A 104 10.22 7.20 1.98
C PHE A 104 11.65 7.78 2.01
N ALA A 105 12.69 6.98 2.28
CA ALA A 105 14.07 7.46 2.39
C ALA A 105 14.55 8.24 1.15
N PRO A 106 14.33 7.78 -0.11
CA PRO A 106 14.73 8.55 -1.29
C PRO A 106 13.98 9.88 -1.41
N THR A 107 12.70 9.91 -1.07
CA THR A 107 11.87 11.12 -1.08
C THR A 107 12.35 12.13 -0.04
N LEU A 108 12.68 11.65 1.17
CA LEU A 108 13.20 12.49 2.24
C LEU A 108 14.55 13.08 1.86
N PHE A 109 15.45 12.27 1.30
CA PHE A 109 16.75 12.72 0.81
C PHE A 109 16.60 13.76 -0.30
N SER A 110 15.71 13.52 -1.28
CA SER A 110 15.43 14.46 -2.36
C SER A 110 14.90 15.80 -1.86
N LYS A 111 14.08 15.83 -0.81
CA LYS A 111 13.56 17.09 -0.23
C LYS A 111 14.56 17.77 0.70
N ALA A 112 15.39 17.01 1.41
CA ALA A 112 16.37 17.58 2.33
C ALA A 112 17.55 18.25 1.61
N TYR A 113 17.98 17.69 0.47
CA TYR A 113 19.14 18.17 -0.29
C TYR A 113 18.77 18.86 -1.62
N GLY A 114 17.49 18.92 -1.98
CA GLY A 114 17.02 19.66 -3.14
C GLY A 114 17.09 21.17 -2.92
N ASN A 115 17.63 21.92 -3.89
CA ASN A 115 17.61 23.37 -3.83
C ASN A 115 16.21 23.90 -4.16
N LEU A 116 15.67 24.77 -3.29
CA LEU A 116 14.45 25.50 -3.56
C LEU A 116 14.75 26.64 -4.53
N VAL A 117 14.27 26.55 -5.76
CA VAL A 117 14.40 27.58 -6.80
C VAL A 117 13.04 28.26 -6.94
N CYS A 118 13.03 29.58 -6.94
CA CYS A 118 11.81 30.39 -7.10
C CYS A 118 11.92 31.25 -8.35
N ASP A 119 10.88 31.25 -9.18
CA ASP A 119 10.88 31.98 -10.47
C ASP A 119 10.84 33.50 -10.29
N ALA A 120 10.18 34.00 -9.24
CA ALA A 120 10.08 35.44 -8.97
C ALA A 120 10.06 35.74 -7.48
N CYS A 121 11.07 36.45 -6.98
CA CYS A 121 11.13 36.99 -5.63
C CYS A 121 11.09 38.51 -5.66
N SER A 122 10.08 39.11 -5.03
CA SER A 122 9.92 40.57 -4.92
C SER A 122 10.11 41.03 -3.48
N SER A 123 10.86 42.12 -3.29
CA SER A 123 11.04 42.75 -1.97
C SER A 123 9.85 43.65 -1.66
N ILE A 124 9.13 43.38 -0.57
CA ILE A 124 8.11 44.31 -0.07
C ILE A 124 8.86 45.45 0.63
N ASN A 125 8.84 46.65 0.04
CA ASN A 125 9.48 47.90 0.51
C ASN A 125 11.03 47.92 0.46
N ALA A 126 11.60 47.89 -0.74
CA ALA A 126 12.99 48.28 -0.96
C ALA A 126 13.13 49.82 -0.97
N THR A 127 13.07 50.47 0.19
CA THR A 127 13.79 51.75 0.36
C THR A 127 15.27 51.41 0.40
N SER A 128 16.08 52.15 -0.37
CA SER A 128 17.41 51.83 -0.88
C SER A 128 18.53 51.41 0.10
N ASN A 129 18.24 51.07 1.36
CA ASN A 129 19.22 50.61 2.34
C ASN A 129 18.67 49.65 3.44
N SER A 130 17.47 49.07 3.32
CA SER A 130 16.97 48.10 4.30
C SER A 130 16.59 46.76 3.65
N SER A 131 17.16 45.68 4.18
CA SER A 131 16.79 44.29 3.88
C SER A 131 15.35 44.01 4.34
N GLY A 132 14.39 44.31 3.47
CA GLY A 132 12.97 44.03 3.67
C GLY A 132 12.64 42.55 3.47
N PRO A 133 11.45 42.10 3.89
CA PRO A 133 10.98 40.75 3.63
C PRO A 133 10.77 40.51 2.13
N PHE A 134 11.36 39.44 1.60
CA PHE A 134 11.14 38.97 0.24
C PHE A 134 9.94 38.03 0.19
N VAL A 135 9.04 38.25 -0.77
CA VAL A 135 7.97 37.32 -1.10
C VAL A 135 8.30 36.66 -2.43
N CYS A 136 8.42 35.35 -2.40
CA CYS A 136 8.72 34.54 -3.57
C CYS A 136 7.47 33.77 -4.01
N HIS A 137 7.18 33.81 -5.32
CA HIS A 137 6.12 33.04 -5.94
C HIS A 137 6.71 31.91 -6.79
N ASN A 138 5.93 30.82 -6.95
CA ASN A 138 6.28 29.65 -7.75
C ASN A 138 7.64 29.00 -7.38
N CYS A 139 7.90 28.87 -6.08
CA CYS A 139 9.03 28.10 -5.60
C CYS A 139 8.82 26.61 -5.84
N HIS A 140 9.77 25.99 -6.52
CA HIS A 140 9.82 24.55 -6.74
C HIS A 140 11.20 24.02 -6.35
N TYR A 141 11.27 22.76 -5.93
CA TYR A 141 12.56 22.12 -5.71
C TYR A 141 13.12 21.74 -7.08
N ASP A 142 14.16 22.43 -7.53
CA ASP A 142 14.75 22.15 -8.83
C ASP A 142 15.80 21.04 -8.69
N LEU A 143 15.48 19.88 -9.25
CA LEU A 143 16.39 18.74 -9.40
C LEU A 143 17.21 18.84 -10.71
N LYS A 144 17.09 19.93 -11.50
CA LYS A 144 17.71 20.07 -12.83
C LYS A 144 19.22 20.22 -12.86
N ASN A 145 19.91 20.47 -11.75
CA ASN A 145 21.33 20.15 -11.69
C ASN A 145 21.42 18.62 -11.62
N GLY A 146 21.22 17.96 -12.76
CA GLY A 146 21.01 16.52 -12.91
C GLY A 146 22.10 15.65 -12.29
N THR A 147 23.23 16.24 -11.88
CA THR A 147 24.26 15.61 -11.05
C THR A 147 23.67 15.09 -9.73
N LEU A 148 22.91 15.88 -8.97
CA LEU A 148 22.41 15.41 -7.65
C LEU A 148 21.36 14.29 -7.80
N PHE A 149 20.48 14.40 -8.79
CA PHE A 149 19.49 13.36 -9.03
C PHE A 149 20.14 12.07 -9.56
N HIS A 150 21.04 12.17 -10.53
CA HIS A 150 21.65 11.01 -11.17
C HIS A 150 22.75 10.36 -10.32
N ASP A 151 23.55 11.15 -9.59
CA ASP A 151 24.69 10.66 -8.81
C ASP A 151 24.28 10.14 -7.42
N HIS A 152 23.19 10.65 -6.83
CA HIS A 152 22.81 10.30 -5.47
C HIS A 152 21.39 9.74 -5.34
N ILE A 153 20.38 10.38 -5.94
CA ILE A 153 18.98 9.97 -5.74
C ILE A 153 18.67 8.68 -6.51
N GLN A 154 19.05 8.61 -7.78
CA GLN A 154 18.80 7.45 -8.64
C GLN A 154 19.42 6.15 -8.10
N PRO A 155 20.72 6.08 -7.70
CA PRO A 155 21.26 4.86 -7.13
C PRO A 155 20.63 4.51 -5.79
N LEU A 156 20.22 5.51 -4.99
CA LEU A 156 19.49 5.27 -3.74
C LEU A 156 18.12 4.63 -4.00
N VAL A 157 17.35 5.14 -4.97
CA VAL A 157 16.06 4.58 -5.38
C VAL A 157 16.21 3.13 -5.85
N TYR A 158 17.18 2.83 -6.71
CA TYR A 158 17.42 1.45 -7.16
C TYR A 158 17.91 0.53 -6.05
N THR A 159 18.78 1.04 -5.15
CA THR A 159 19.24 0.27 -3.99
C THR A 159 18.08 -0.09 -3.07
N VAL A 160 17.18 0.87 -2.79
CA VAL A 160 15.99 0.66 -1.97
C VAL A 160 15.00 -0.29 -2.67
N SER A 161 14.82 -0.17 -3.98
CA SER A 161 13.94 -1.06 -4.78
C SER A 161 14.40 -2.52 -4.76
N VAL A 162 15.70 -2.80 -4.66
CA VAL A 162 16.21 -4.19 -4.53
C VAL A 162 16.24 -4.63 -3.06
N LEU A 163 16.68 -3.76 -2.16
CA LEU A 163 16.91 -4.09 -0.75
C LEU A 163 15.61 -4.39 0.00
N LEU A 164 14.54 -3.63 -0.25
CA LEU A 164 13.26 -3.79 0.46
C LEU A 164 12.58 -5.15 0.16
N PRO A 165 12.40 -5.58 -1.10
CA PRO A 165 11.88 -6.91 -1.39
C PRO A 165 12.77 -8.03 -0.87
N ALA A 166 14.10 -7.86 -0.94
CA ALA A 166 15.04 -8.83 -0.37
C ALA A 166 14.85 -8.97 1.15
N ALA A 167 14.73 -7.86 1.87
CA ALA A 167 14.45 -7.85 3.30
C ALA A 167 13.09 -8.49 3.62
N TYR A 168 12.06 -8.26 2.81
CA TYR A 168 10.76 -8.91 2.95
C TYR A 168 10.84 -10.43 2.76
N ILE A 169 11.57 -10.91 1.73
CA ILE A 169 11.78 -12.34 1.49
C ILE A 169 12.57 -12.98 2.63
N ILE A 170 13.63 -12.34 3.12
CA ILE A 170 14.41 -12.83 4.27
C ILE A 170 13.51 -12.87 5.51
N GLY A 171 12.70 -11.85 5.74
CA GLY A 171 11.72 -11.79 6.83
C GLY A 171 10.69 -12.91 6.73
N LEU A 172 10.16 -13.19 5.54
CA LEU A 172 9.28 -14.33 5.29
C LEU A 172 9.99 -15.66 5.58
N ILE A 173 11.21 -15.86 5.11
CA ILE A 173 11.96 -17.10 5.37
C ILE A 173 12.20 -17.28 6.87
N PHE A 174 12.58 -16.20 7.58
CA PHE A 174 12.78 -16.21 9.02
C PHE A 174 11.49 -16.62 9.75
N THR A 175 10.38 -15.96 9.41
CA THR A 175 9.05 -16.20 9.99
C THR A 175 8.54 -17.61 9.69
N LEU A 176 8.77 -18.13 8.48
CA LEU A 176 8.23 -19.42 8.05
C LEU A 176 9.09 -20.62 8.46
N LYS A 177 10.41 -20.46 8.55
CA LYS A 177 11.35 -21.57 8.78
C LYS A 177 12.00 -21.56 10.16
N THR A 178 12.43 -20.40 10.65
CA THR A 178 13.25 -20.33 11.88
C THR A 178 12.44 -20.05 13.14
N HIS A 179 11.39 -19.23 13.05
CA HIS A 179 10.60 -18.78 14.20
C HIS A 179 9.09 -18.99 13.99
N SER A 180 8.71 -20.09 13.32
CA SER A 180 7.31 -20.34 12.96
C SER A 180 6.38 -20.30 14.17
N HIS A 181 6.84 -20.73 15.35
CA HIS A 181 6.05 -20.71 16.59
C HIS A 181 5.54 -19.32 17.01
N ILE A 182 6.26 -18.23 16.70
CA ILE A 182 5.84 -16.87 17.08
C ILE A 182 4.68 -16.41 16.19
N TYR A 183 4.72 -16.76 14.90
CA TYR A 183 3.75 -16.31 13.91
C TYR A 183 2.57 -17.27 13.72
N ASN A 184 2.73 -18.55 14.08
CA ASN A 184 1.66 -19.56 14.04
C ASN A 184 0.49 -19.18 14.96
N ILE A 185 0.77 -18.41 16.02
CA ILE A 185 -0.25 -17.88 16.94
C ILE A 185 -1.04 -16.74 16.27
N GLN A 186 -0.36 -15.84 15.54
CA GLN A 186 -1.00 -14.70 14.87
C GLN A 186 -1.83 -15.13 13.65
N VAL A 187 -1.25 -15.86 12.69
CA VAL A 187 -1.97 -16.26 11.48
C VAL A 187 -2.93 -17.42 11.73
N GLY A 188 -2.66 -18.27 12.74
CA GLY A 188 -3.63 -19.24 13.24
C GLY A 188 -4.89 -18.56 13.76
N GLU A 189 -4.79 -17.48 14.52
CA GLU A 189 -5.97 -16.73 14.97
C GLU A 189 -6.67 -15.95 13.83
N VAL A 190 -5.93 -15.35 12.88
CA VAL A 190 -6.49 -14.68 11.68
C VAL A 190 -7.28 -15.68 10.83
N GLN A 191 -6.78 -16.90 10.63
CA GLN A 191 -7.42 -17.91 9.78
C GLN A 191 -8.49 -18.74 10.50
N VAL A 192 -8.35 -19.02 11.79
CA VAL A 192 -9.28 -19.86 12.56
C VAL A 192 -10.52 -19.08 13.01
N SER A 193 -10.43 -17.76 13.20
CA SER A 193 -11.56 -16.96 13.69
C SER A 193 -12.36 -16.26 12.57
N GLY A 194 -11.75 -16.01 11.40
CA GLY A 194 -12.32 -15.18 10.34
C GLY A 194 -13.34 -15.85 9.41
N HIS A 195 -13.45 -17.19 9.44
CA HIS A 195 -14.31 -17.93 8.51
C HIS A 195 -15.33 -18.84 9.23
N HIS A 196 -16.12 -18.27 10.15
CA HIS A 196 -17.37 -18.89 10.63
C HIS A 196 -18.57 -18.67 9.69
N GLY A 197 -18.32 -18.25 8.45
CA GLY A 197 -19.26 -18.40 7.34
C GLY A 197 -18.71 -19.47 6.42
N THR A 198 -19.33 -20.66 6.42
CA THR A 198 -19.08 -21.80 5.50
C THR A 198 -17.69 -21.79 4.84
N VAL A 199 -16.65 -22.30 5.53
CA VAL A 199 -15.35 -22.53 4.88
C VAL A 199 -15.62 -23.41 3.68
N VAL A 200 -15.56 -22.84 2.48
CA VAL A 200 -15.89 -23.60 1.28
C VAL A 200 -14.73 -24.54 1.03
N HIS A 201 -14.90 -25.80 1.44
CA HIS A 201 -13.95 -26.88 1.23
C HIS A 201 -13.94 -27.25 -0.27
N TRP A 202 -13.34 -26.38 -1.08
CA TRP A 202 -13.04 -26.67 -2.48
C TRP A 202 -11.80 -27.55 -2.57
N SER A 203 -11.77 -28.51 -3.48
CA SER A 203 -10.53 -29.21 -3.81
C SER A 203 -9.44 -28.22 -4.21
N ARG A 204 -8.18 -28.46 -3.83
CA ARG A 204 -7.02 -27.61 -4.17
C ARG A 204 -7.00 -27.17 -5.63
N TRP A 205 -7.32 -28.09 -6.55
CA TRP A 205 -7.41 -27.81 -7.99
C TRP A 205 -8.52 -26.83 -8.36
N ARG A 206 -9.69 -26.94 -7.71
CA ARG A 206 -10.81 -26.00 -7.91
C ARG A 206 -10.45 -24.62 -7.39
N SER A 207 -9.85 -24.52 -6.20
CA SER A 207 -9.42 -23.24 -5.63
C SER A 207 -8.35 -22.56 -6.49
N LEU A 208 -7.37 -23.33 -6.99
CA LEU A 208 -6.33 -22.82 -7.88
C LEU A 208 -6.90 -22.33 -9.22
N LEU A 209 -7.84 -23.08 -9.81
CA LEU A 209 -8.51 -22.67 -11.05
C LEU A 209 -9.31 -21.38 -10.85
N ILE A 210 -10.10 -21.29 -9.77
CA ILE A 210 -10.88 -20.09 -9.44
C ILE A 210 -9.96 -18.89 -9.24
N LEU A 211 -8.81 -19.09 -8.58
CA LEU A 211 -7.83 -18.04 -8.32
C LEU A 211 -7.26 -17.49 -9.64
N ILE A 212 -6.81 -18.36 -10.54
CA ILE A 212 -6.27 -17.96 -11.85
C ILE A 212 -7.33 -17.24 -12.68
N VAL A 213 -8.54 -17.79 -12.77
CA VAL A 213 -9.65 -17.17 -13.53
C VAL A 213 -9.99 -15.80 -12.95
N ALA A 214 -10.05 -15.68 -11.62
CA ALA A 214 -10.32 -14.40 -10.98
C ALA A 214 -9.18 -13.38 -11.21
N THR A 215 -7.92 -13.80 -11.20
CA THR A 215 -6.79 -12.92 -11.54
C THR A 215 -6.87 -12.42 -12.98
N VAL A 216 -7.21 -13.28 -13.95
CA VAL A 216 -7.39 -12.87 -15.36
C VAL A 216 -8.55 -11.89 -15.50
N LEU A 217 -9.68 -12.17 -14.85
CA LEU A 217 -10.83 -11.26 -14.86
C LEU A 217 -10.49 -9.91 -14.22
N MET A 218 -9.76 -9.91 -13.10
CA MET A 218 -9.29 -8.68 -12.46
C MET A 218 -8.36 -7.87 -13.37
N SER A 219 -7.47 -8.54 -14.11
CA SER A 219 -6.63 -7.87 -15.11
C SER A 219 -7.48 -7.20 -16.20
N ALA A 220 -8.53 -7.86 -16.69
CA ALA A 220 -9.45 -7.28 -17.67
C ALA A 220 -10.23 -6.09 -17.07
N CYS A 221 -10.69 -6.20 -15.82
CA CYS A 221 -11.35 -5.11 -15.11
C CYS A 221 -10.41 -3.92 -14.88
N ALA A 222 -9.15 -4.16 -14.54
CA ALA A 222 -8.14 -3.11 -14.38
C ALA A 222 -7.93 -2.35 -15.70
N ASP A 223 -7.81 -3.08 -16.82
CA ASP A 223 -7.65 -2.49 -18.14
C ASP A 223 -8.84 -1.60 -18.51
N LEU A 224 -10.06 -2.12 -18.34
CA LEU A 224 -11.30 -1.38 -18.57
C LEU A 224 -11.44 -0.16 -17.65
N ALA A 225 -11.10 -0.30 -16.36
CA ALA A 225 -11.15 0.80 -15.40
C ALA A 225 -10.19 1.93 -15.77
N THR A 226 -8.96 1.60 -16.20
CA THR A 226 -7.97 2.60 -16.64
C THR A 226 -8.37 3.31 -17.92
N GLU A 227 -9.20 2.71 -18.77
CA GLU A 227 -9.75 3.35 -19.97
C GLU A 227 -10.84 4.37 -19.61
N HIS A 228 -11.78 3.97 -18.76
CA HIS A 228 -12.91 4.82 -18.41
C HIS A 228 -12.59 5.91 -17.38
N ILE A 229 -11.43 5.84 -16.72
CA ILE A 229 -11.01 6.90 -15.80
C ILE A 229 -10.43 8.12 -16.50
N GLN A 230 -9.85 7.96 -17.70
CA GLN A 230 -9.28 9.07 -18.48
C GLN A 230 -10.23 10.26 -18.69
N PRO A 231 -11.50 10.08 -19.14
CA PRO A 231 -12.42 11.21 -19.30
C PRO A 231 -12.74 11.91 -17.97
N ILE A 232 -12.75 11.20 -16.85
CA ILE A 232 -12.99 11.76 -15.52
C ILE A 232 -11.78 12.61 -15.06
N LEU A 233 -10.55 12.14 -15.35
CA LEU A 233 -9.32 12.86 -15.03
C LEU A 233 -9.15 14.17 -15.81
N ASN A 234 -9.86 14.33 -16.92
CA ASN A 234 -9.85 15.55 -17.74
C ASN A 234 -10.86 16.62 -17.26
N GLN A 235 -11.69 16.31 -16.27
CA GLN A 235 -12.62 17.29 -15.71
C GLN A 235 -11.90 18.22 -14.72
N PRO A 236 -12.04 19.56 -14.85
CA PRO A 236 -11.30 20.51 -14.03
C PRO A 236 -11.69 20.50 -12.54
N ASN A 237 -12.86 19.96 -12.20
CA ASN A 237 -13.39 19.98 -10.83
C ASN A 237 -12.87 18.85 -9.93
N ILE A 238 -12.22 17.82 -10.49
CA ILE A 238 -11.80 16.65 -9.71
C ILE A 238 -10.29 16.48 -9.78
N SER A 239 -9.63 16.56 -8.63
CA SER A 239 -8.19 16.33 -8.53
C SER A 239 -7.86 14.87 -8.78
N GLN A 240 -6.86 14.62 -9.63
CA GLN A 240 -6.31 13.29 -9.91
C GLN A 240 -5.79 12.62 -8.62
N TYR A 241 -5.21 13.43 -7.73
CA TYR A 241 -4.77 12.99 -6.41
C TYR A 241 -5.93 12.50 -5.56
N PHE A 242 -7.07 13.18 -5.61
CA PHE A 242 -8.25 12.79 -4.83
C PHE A 242 -8.78 11.44 -5.29
N ILE A 243 -8.94 11.24 -6.61
CA ILE A 243 -9.41 9.96 -7.17
C ILE A 243 -8.44 8.82 -6.84
N GLY A 244 -7.13 9.07 -7.00
CA GLY A 244 -6.10 8.11 -6.66
C GLY A 244 -6.16 7.70 -5.19
N VAL A 245 -6.02 8.67 -4.28
CA VAL A 245 -5.93 8.44 -2.83
C VAL A 245 -7.19 7.81 -2.25
N THR A 246 -8.38 8.13 -2.78
CA THR A 246 -9.65 7.68 -2.20
C THR A 246 -10.23 6.48 -2.94
N VAL A 247 -10.67 6.67 -4.17
CA VAL A 247 -11.44 5.65 -4.91
C VAL A 247 -10.55 4.50 -5.33
N LEU A 248 -9.46 4.80 -6.03
CA LEU A 248 -8.62 3.75 -6.63
C LEU A 248 -7.80 2.98 -5.60
N ALA A 249 -7.39 3.64 -4.53
CA ALA A 249 -6.71 2.99 -3.42
C ALA A 249 -7.63 2.04 -2.64
N MET A 250 -8.89 2.42 -2.40
CA MET A 250 -9.75 1.64 -1.50
C MET A 250 -10.46 0.47 -2.20
N VAL A 251 -10.73 0.56 -3.50
CA VAL A 251 -11.49 -0.48 -4.23
C VAL A 251 -10.86 -1.87 -4.15
N PRO A 252 -9.54 -2.03 -4.37
CA PRO A 252 -8.87 -3.33 -4.22
C PRO A 252 -8.95 -3.89 -2.79
N GLU A 253 -8.97 -3.01 -1.79
CA GLU A 253 -8.93 -3.32 -0.35
C GLU A 253 -10.28 -3.66 0.26
N ILE A 254 -11.39 -3.55 -0.49
CA ILE A 254 -12.74 -3.79 0.03
C ILE A 254 -12.88 -5.17 0.70
N PRO A 255 -12.41 -6.29 0.11
CA PRO A 255 -12.52 -7.60 0.75
C PRO A 255 -11.82 -7.66 2.12
N GLU A 256 -10.66 -7.01 2.23
CA GLU A 256 -9.81 -6.96 3.42
C GLU A 256 -10.41 -6.02 4.48
N ILE A 257 -11.02 -4.90 4.07
CA ILE A 257 -11.83 -4.03 4.92
C ILE A 257 -12.98 -4.83 5.55
N VAL A 258 -13.72 -5.59 4.74
CA VAL A 258 -14.84 -6.41 5.22
C VAL A 258 -14.37 -7.47 6.22
N ASN A 259 -13.24 -8.13 5.93
CA ASN A 259 -12.65 -9.11 6.85
C ASN A 259 -12.19 -8.44 8.16
N GLY A 260 -11.56 -7.27 8.09
CA GLY A 260 -11.16 -6.48 9.26
C GLY A 260 -12.35 -6.13 10.16
N ILE A 261 -13.46 -5.69 9.56
CA ILE A 261 -14.69 -5.37 10.28
C ILE A 261 -15.26 -6.62 10.96
N GLN A 262 -15.25 -7.76 10.28
CA GLN A 262 -15.73 -9.02 10.83
C GLN A 262 -14.94 -9.44 12.07
N PHE A 263 -13.61 -9.31 12.07
CA PHE A 263 -12.77 -9.57 13.24
C PHE A 263 -13.08 -8.64 14.41
N ALA A 264 -13.30 -7.35 14.13
CA ALA A 264 -13.69 -6.38 15.15
C ALA A 264 -15.07 -6.70 15.76
N LEU A 265 -16.02 -7.18 14.94
CA LEU A 265 -17.34 -7.65 15.38
C LEU A 265 -17.31 -8.98 16.15
N GLN A 266 -16.20 -9.71 16.12
CA GLN A 266 -15.94 -10.91 16.92
C GLN A 266 -15.15 -10.59 18.21
N ASN A 267 -14.99 -9.32 18.55
CA ASN A 267 -14.22 -8.85 19.71
C ASN A 267 -12.71 -9.17 19.64
N ASN A 268 -12.17 -9.33 18.42
CA ASN A 268 -10.75 -9.52 18.21
C ASN A 268 -10.17 -8.38 17.37
N ILE A 269 -10.01 -7.20 17.99
CA ILE A 269 -9.50 -6.00 17.32
C ILE A 269 -8.03 -6.14 16.92
N SER A 270 -7.25 -6.95 17.64
CA SER A 270 -5.82 -7.16 17.34
C SER A 270 -5.60 -7.70 15.94
N LEU A 271 -6.35 -8.73 15.55
CA LEU A 271 -6.29 -9.32 14.21
C LEU A 271 -6.75 -8.33 13.14
N SER A 272 -7.79 -7.56 13.43
CA SER A 272 -8.31 -6.53 12.52
C SER A 272 -7.24 -5.47 12.18
N LEU A 273 -6.51 -5.00 13.19
CA LEU A 273 -5.41 -4.05 13.01
C LEU A 273 -4.22 -4.66 12.27
N GLU A 274 -3.96 -5.95 12.51
CA GLU A 274 -2.89 -6.69 11.87
C GLU A 274 -3.11 -6.86 10.36
N VAL A 275 -4.38 -7.00 9.91
CA VAL A 275 -4.73 -7.02 8.48
C VAL A 275 -4.24 -5.75 7.78
N GLY A 276 -4.62 -4.56 8.29
CA GLY A 276 -4.19 -3.29 7.71
C GLY A 276 -2.66 -3.09 7.77
N SER A 277 -2.04 -3.42 8.90
CA SER A 277 -0.58 -3.31 9.04
C SER A 277 0.17 -4.22 8.06
N CYS A 278 -0.30 -5.44 7.81
CA CYS A 278 0.30 -6.38 6.87
C CYS A 278 0.23 -5.87 5.43
N ILE A 279 -0.93 -5.36 5.01
CA ILE A 279 -1.12 -4.79 3.67
C ILE A 279 -0.21 -3.57 3.48
N ALA A 280 -0.14 -2.67 4.47
CA ALA A 280 0.75 -1.52 4.42
C ALA A 280 2.24 -1.91 4.31
N VAL A 281 2.69 -2.92 5.07
CA VAL A 281 4.05 -3.47 4.98
C VAL A 281 4.30 -4.04 3.58
N GLN A 282 3.35 -4.78 3.03
CA GLN A 282 3.47 -5.37 1.70
C GLN A 282 3.51 -4.29 0.60
N ALA A 283 2.68 -3.25 0.71
CA ALA A 283 2.70 -2.11 -0.19
C ALA A 283 4.08 -1.42 -0.17
N CYS A 284 4.64 -1.18 1.02
CA CYS A 284 5.93 -0.51 1.19
C CYS A 284 7.13 -1.36 0.74
N MET A 285 7.19 -2.62 1.16
CA MET A 285 8.37 -3.47 0.97
C MET A 285 8.38 -4.20 -0.37
N LEU A 286 7.23 -4.37 -1.02
CA LEU A 286 7.11 -5.18 -2.23
C LEU A 286 6.48 -4.41 -3.38
N GLN A 287 5.30 -3.83 -3.20
CA GLN A 287 4.58 -3.22 -4.34
C GLN A 287 5.28 -1.96 -4.87
N ILE A 288 5.61 -1.00 -3.99
CA ILE A 288 6.27 0.25 -4.42
C ILE A 288 7.62 -0.05 -5.10
N PRO A 289 8.53 -0.86 -4.50
CA PRO A 289 9.77 -1.27 -5.15
C PRO A 289 9.62 -1.92 -6.53
N ILE A 290 8.60 -2.75 -6.74
CA ILE A 290 8.36 -3.45 -8.03
C ILE A 290 7.86 -2.49 -9.11
N LEU A 291 7.21 -1.39 -8.72
CA LEU A 291 6.69 -0.39 -9.66
C LEU A 291 7.74 0.63 -10.13
N VAL A 292 8.86 0.72 -9.39
CA VAL A 292 10.04 1.55 -9.74
C VAL A 292 10.86 0.84 -10.80
#